data_AF-F8WZS8-F1
#
_entry.id   AF-F8WZS8-F1
#
_cell.length_a   1.000
_cell.length_b   1.000
_cell.length_c   1.000
_cell.angle_alpha   90.00
_cell.angle_beta   90.00
_cell.angle_gamma   90.00
#
_symmetry.space_group_name_H-M   'P 1'
#
loop_
_entity.id
_entity.type
_entity.pdbx_description
1 polymer ?
#
loop_
_entity_poly.entity_id
_entity_poly.type
_entity_poly.pdbx_seq_one_letter_code
_entity_poly.pdbx_strand_id
1 'polypeptide(L)'
;MELIQETVRLTDKETHENLFKRWYEPLCKYAYSILKDQFEAEDAVQKVFFKLWDDRLNTSITVSIKSYLYMAVHNICLNRIKQIKLQQKHNQQRALDEPVGHNEVYEGIVEKELNYKITMAIAQLPPRCREVFELSRFEMMSYKEIAQELAISPNTVENQIAKALKILRENLKEFISIVVLYYLIKLIELW
;
A
#
# COMPACT_ATOMS: atom_id res chain seq x y z
N MET A 1 0.83 -28.08 -9.99
CA MET A 1 0.90 -26.66 -9.62
C MET A 1 -0.15 -26.40 -8.56
N GLU A 2 0.13 -26.77 -7.32
CA GLU A 2 -0.74 -26.47 -6.19
C GLU A 2 -0.31 -25.11 -5.63
N LEU A 3 -1.17 -24.12 -5.82
CA LEU A 3 -1.17 -22.85 -5.08
C LEU A 3 -1.58 -23.18 -3.63
N ILE A 4 -0.64 -23.73 -2.86
CA ILE A 4 -0.80 -23.81 -1.42
C ILE A 4 -0.71 -22.38 -0.94
N GLN A 5 -1.86 -21.81 -0.60
CA GLN A 5 -1.95 -20.74 0.39
C GLN A 5 -1.27 -21.25 1.64
N GLU A 6 0.05 -21.12 1.70
CA GLU A 6 0.79 -21.16 2.94
C GLU A 6 0.28 -19.96 3.73
N THR A 7 -0.80 -20.18 4.48
CA THR A 7 -1.11 -19.42 5.68
C THR A 7 0.10 -19.59 6.58
N VAL A 8 1.15 -18.83 6.29
CA VAL A 8 2.27 -18.59 7.17
C VAL A 8 1.63 -18.06 8.42
N ARG A 9 1.43 -18.95 9.40
CA ARG A 9 0.98 -18.54 10.72
C ARG A 9 2.16 -17.78 11.28
N LEU A 10 2.12 -16.45 11.14
CA LEU A 10 3.12 -15.51 11.68
C LEU A 10 3.19 -15.53 13.22
N THR A 11 2.61 -16.55 13.84
CA THR A 11 2.46 -16.71 15.28
C THR A 11 3.75 -17.14 15.97
N ASP A 12 4.68 -17.79 15.27
CA ASP A 12 5.96 -18.18 15.83
C ASP A 12 7.08 -17.17 15.53
N LYS A 13 7.94 -16.98 16.53
CA LYS A 13 9.04 -16.02 16.51
C LYS A 13 10.05 -16.31 15.39
N GLU A 14 10.31 -17.59 15.11
CA GLU A 14 11.29 -18.03 14.13
C GLU A 14 10.89 -17.64 12.71
N THR A 15 9.62 -17.85 12.35
CA THR A 15 9.04 -17.42 11.07
C THR A 15 9.13 -15.91 10.90
N HIS A 16 8.84 -15.14 11.95
CA HIS A 16 8.96 -13.69 11.89
C HIS A 16 10.41 -13.23 11.70
N GLU A 17 11.36 -13.81 12.43
CA GLU A 17 12.79 -13.51 12.29
C GLU A 17 13.32 -13.86 10.90
N ASN A 18 12.92 -15.02 10.35
CA ASN A 18 13.29 -15.43 9.01
C ASN A 18 12.73 -14.49 7.94
N LEU A 19 11.49 -14.04 8.13
CA LEU A 19 10.87 -13.05 7.25
C LEU A 19 11.61 -11.71 7.31
N PHE A 20 11.95 -11.24 8.51
CA PHE A 20 12.72 -10.01 8.72
C PHE A 20 14.08 -10.09 8.02
N LYS A 21 14.89 -11.13 8.32
CA LYS A 21 16.21 -11.32 7.71
C LYS A 21 16.15 -11.36 6.19
N ARG A 22 15.12 -11.97 5.63
CA ARG A 22 14.96 -12.10 4.17
C ARG A 22 14.56 -10.79 3.49
N TRP A 23 13.70 -9.99 4.11
CA TRP A 23 13.04 -8.87 3.43
C TRP A 23 13.47 -7.49 3.91
N TYR A 24 14.16 -7.36 5.05
CA TYR A 24 14.59 -6.07 5.60
C TYR A 24 15.40 -5.26 4.60
N GLU A 25 16.51 -5.79 4.09
CA GLU A 25 17.38 -5.06 3.18
C GLU A 25 16.71 -4.69 1.84
N PRO A 26 15.99 -5.60 1.14
CA PRO A 26 15.23 -5.24 -0.06
C PRO A 26 14.18 -4.14 0.18
N LEU A 27 13.50 -4.17 1.33
CA LEU A 27 12.48 -3.18 1.67
C LEU A 27 13.10 -1.83 2.05
N CYS A 28 14.25 -1.81 2.74
CA CYS A 28 14.96 -0.57 3.05
C CYS A 28 15.46 0.11 1.78
N LYS A 29 15.97 -0.65 0.80
CA LYS A 29 16.36 -0.10 -0.52
C LYS A 29 15.17 0.51 -1.25
N TYR A 30 14.01 -0.13 -1.18
CA TYR A 30 12.77 0.37 -1.76
C TYR A 30 12.23 1.62 -1.03
N ALA A 31 12.21 1.61 0.30
CA ALA A 31 11.82 2.78 1.09
C ALA A 31 12.77 3.96 0.82
N TYR A 32 14.08 3.71 0.73
CA TYR A 32 15.08 4.71 0.38
C TYR A 32 14.86 5.28 -1.03
N SER A 33 14.44 4.46 -2.00
CA SER A 33 14.15 4.98 -3.33
C SER A 33 13.01 6.00 -3.34
N ILE A 34 12.09 5.93 -2.36
CA ILE A 34 10.96 6.85 -2.18
C ILE A 34 11.33 8.04 -1.29
N LEU A 35 11.90 7.79 -0.11
CA LEU A 35 12.14 8.79 0.93
C LEU A 35 13.45 9.55 0.76
N LYS A 36 14.43 8.96 0.05
CA LYS A 36 15.79 9.51 -0.14
C LYS A 36 16.54 9.81 1.16
N ASP A 37 16.11 9.20 2.27
CA ASP A 37 16.74 9.29 3.58
C ASP A 37 16.84 7.88 4.18
N GLN A 38 18.05 7.50 4.61
CA GLN A 38 18.32 6.16 5.10
C GLN A 38 17.66 5.87 6.45
N PHE A 39 17.64 6.83 7.36
CA PHE A 39 17.05 6.66 8.69
C PHE A 39 15.52 6.51 8.58
N GLU A 40 14.89 7.34 7.77
CA GLU A 40 13.45 7.28 7.51
C GLU A 40 13.07 5.98 6.77
N ALA A 41 13.92 5.51 5.86
CA ALA A 41 13.71 4.23 5.17
C ALA A 41 13.76 3.04 6.13
N GLU A 42 14.77 2.98 7.00
CA GLU A 42 14.90 1.92 8.00
C GLU A 42 13.75 1.95 9.02
N ASP A 43 13.39 3.13 9.52
CA ASP A 43 12.27 3.31 10.45
C ASP A 43 10.94 2.87 9.82
N ALA A 44 10.70 3.21 8.56
CA ALA A 44 9.50 2.77 7.85
C ALA A 44 9.40 1.23 7.78
N VAL A 45 10.50 0.55 7.46
CA VAL A 45 10.54 -0.92 7.39
C VAL A 45 10.40 -1.54 8.78
N GLN A 46 11.06 -1.00 9.80
CA GLN A 46 10.93 -1.46 11.18
C GLN A 46 9.49 -1.36 11.69
N LYS A 47 8.79 -0.25 11.40
CA LYS A 47 7.37 -0.08 11.73
C LYS A 47 6.48 -1.14 11.09
N VAL A 48 6.74 -1.52 9.84
CA VAL A 48 6.00 -2.60 9.16
C VAL A 48 6.19 -3.93 9.90
N PHE A 49 7.42 -4.30 10.22
CA PHE A 49 7.69 -5.55 10.92
C PHE A 49 7.16 -5.55 12.35
N PHE A 50 7.27 -4.43 13.07
CA PHE A 50 6.68 -4.28 14.40
C PHE A 50 5.16 -4.48 14.36
N LYS A 51 4.47 -3.78 13.45
CA LYS A 51 3.01 -3.94 13.27
C LYS A 51 2.64 -5.36 12.87
N LEU A 52 3.39 -5.98 11.97
CA LEU A 52 3.17 -7.36 11.55
C LEU A 52 3.30 -8.36 12.71
N TRP A 53 4.26 -8.11 13.62
CA TRP A 53 4.41 -8.90 14.84
C TRP A 53 3.26 -8.66 15.82
N ASP A 54 2.87 -7.41 16.06
CA ASP A 54 1.81 -7.08 17.02
C ASP A 54 0.46 -7.67 16.58
N ASP A 55 0.14 -7.53 15.29
CA ASP A 55 -1.11 -8.00 14.70
C ASP A 55 -1.08 -9.49 14.32
N ARG A 56 -0.01 -10.23 14.63
CA ARG A 56 0.24 -11.62 14.14
C ARG A 56 -0.89 -12.62 14.39
N LEU A 57 -1.75 -12.39 15.39
CA LEU A 57 -2.89 -13.23 15.72
C LEU A 57 -4.18 -12.86 14.97
N ASN A 58 -4.23 -11.67 14.38
CA ASN A 58 -5.41 -11.10 13.71
C ASN A 58 -5.19 -10.83 12.21
N THR A 59 -3.95 -10.84 11.74
CA THR A 59 -3.61 -10.59 10.33
C THR A 59 -3.92 -11.81 9.47
N SER A 60 -4.98 -11.71 8.67
CA SER A 60 -5.22 -12.64 7.55
C SER A 60 -4.65 -12.02 6.27
N ILE A 61 -3.48 -12.49 5.84
CA ILE A 61 -2.88 -12.02 4.59
C ILE A 61 -3.51 -12.81 3.44
N THR A 62 -4.42 -12.18 2.71
CA THR A 62 -5.10 -12.77 1.54
C THR A 62 -4.31 -12.64 0.23
N VAL A 63 -3.10 -12.09 0.30
CA VAL A 63 -2.14 -11.89 -0.81
C VAL A 63 -0.79 -12.53 -0.47
N SER A 64 0.17 -12.49 -1.38
CA SER A 64 1.53 -12.94 -1.04
C SER A 64 2.15 -12.06 0.07
N ILE A 65 2.90 -12.66 0.99
CA ILE A 65 3.61 -11.94 2.05
C ILE A 65 4.52 -10.84 1.48
N LYS A 66 5.15 -11.10 0.32
CA LYS A 66 5.95 -10.12 -0.41
C LYS A 66 5.12 -8.90 -0.77
N SER A 67 3.99 -9.10 -1.45
CA SER A 67 3.10 -8.02 -1.86
C SER A 67 2.62 -7.19 -0.67
N TYR A 68 2.27 -7.87 0.42
CA TYR A 68 1.87 -7.21 1.67
C TYR A 68 2.99 -6.30 2.21
N LEU A 69 4.21 -6.81 2.34
CA LEU A 69 5.34 -6.06 2.89
C LEU A 69 5.69 -4.82 2.05
N TYR A 70 5.75 -4.96 0.72
CA TYR A 70 6.02 -3.82 -0.15
C TYR A 70 4.92 -2.77 -0.09
N MET A 71 3.65 -3.18 -0.08
CA MET A 71 2.51 -2.27 0.04
C MET A 71 2.52 -1.54 1.38
N ALA A 72 2.82 -2.26 2.47
CA ALA A 72 2.90 -1.69 3.81
C ALA A 72 4.00 -0.62 3.91
N VAL A 73 5.20 -0.93 3.40
CA VAL A 73 6.33 0.00 3.37
C VAL A 73 6.00 1.22 2.50
N HIS A 74 5.43 1.00 1.32
CA HIS A 74 5.03 2.08 0.40
C HIS A 74 4.07 3.06 1.09
N ASN A 75 3.03 2.56 1.76
CA ASN A 75 2.05 3.38 2.45
C ASN A 75 2.69 4.23 3.56
N ILE A 76 3.57 3.64 4.37
CA ILE A 76 4.29 4.40 5.41
C ILE A 76 5.15 5.50 4.78
N CYS A 77 5.84 5.20 3.67
CA CYS A 77 6.64 6.20 2.96
C CYS A 77 5.79 7.35 2.41
N LEU A 78 4.64 7.04 1.78
CA LEU A 78 3.73 8.07 1.26
C LEU A 78 3.13 8.93 2.38
N ASN A 79 2.74 8.31 3.50
CA ASN A 79 2.24 9.03 4.68
C ASN A 79 3.32 9.98 5.23
N ARG A 80 4.58 9.54 5.26
CA ARG A 80 5.70 10.37 5.69
C ARG A 80 5.91 11.56 4.75
N ILE A 81 5.89 11.35 3.43
CA ILE A 81 5.98 12.44 2.44
C ILE A 81 4.83 13.44 2.62
N LYS A 82 3.60 12.96 2.84
CA LYS A 82 2.43 13.81 3.09
C LYS A 82 2.61 14.67 4.34
N GLN A 83 3.13 14.10 5.42
CA GLN A 83 3.43 14.83 6.67
C GLN A 83 4.52 15.88 6.46
N ILE A 84 5.62 15.54 5.76
CA ILE A 84 6.70 16.49 5.45
C ILE A 84 6.15 17.66 4.63
N LYS A 85 5.36 17.40 3.59
CA LYS A 85 4.72 18.45 2.78
C LYS A 85 3.78 19.34 3.59
N LEU A 86 3.01 18.76 4.51
CA LEU A 86 2.12 19.53 5.38
C LEU A 86 2.92 20.42 6.34
N GLN A 87 4.00 19.90 6.94
CA GLN A 87 4.91 20.67 7.79
C GLN A 87 5.60 21.81 7.01
N GLN A 88 6.07 21.53 5.80
CA GLN A 88 6.64 22.53 4.91
C GLN A 88 5.62 23.62 4.57
N LYS A 89 4.37 23.26 4.24
CA LYS A 89 3.31 24.22 3.96
C LYS A 89 2.97 25.12 5.17
N HIS A 90 2.95 24.55 6.38
CA HIS A 90 2.75 25.32 7.60
C HIS A 90 3.92 26.26 7.91
N ASN A 91 5.15 25.83 7.62
CA ASN A 91 6.35 26.65 7.76
C ASN A 91 6.43 27.76 6.69
N GLN A 92 5.96 27.47 5.47
CA GLN A 92 5.92 28.40 4.35
C GLN A 92 4.79 29.44 4.51
N GLN A 93 3.69 29.13 5.21
CA GLN A 93 2.71 30.14 5.62
C GLN A 93 3.27 31.20 6.58
N ARG A 94 4.46 30.99 7.16
CA ARG A 94 5.20 32.01 7.95
C ARG A 94 6.26 32.77 7.15
N ALA A 95 6.57 32.35 5.93
CA ALA A 95 7.55 32.99 5.06
C ALA A 95 6.91 33.22 3.68
N LEU A 96 6.41 34.44 3.46
CA LEU A 96 5.82 34.85 2.19
C LEU A 96 6.80 34.66 1.02
N ASP A 97 6.21 34.21 -0.09
CA ASP A 97 6.66 34.28 -1.49
C ASP A 97 8.01 33.67 -1.87
N GLU A 98 7.99 32.40 -2.29
CA GLU A 98 8.77 31.93 -3.44
C GLU A 98 8.15 30.64 -4.02
N PRO A 99 8.08 30.47 -5.35
CA PRO A 99 7.50 29.29 -5.97
C PRO A 99 8.50 28.13 -5.87
N VAL A 100 8.28 27.25 -4.90
CA VAL A 100 9.09 26.04 -4.76
C VAL A 100 8.80 25.09 -5.91
N GLY A 101 9.85 24.82 -6.68
CA GLY A 101 9.85 24.04 -7.91
C GLY A 101 9.12 22.71 -7.78
N HIS A 102 8.31 22.42 -8.80
CA HIS A 102 7.82 21.08 -9.06
C HIS A 102 9.03 20.17 -9.30
N ASN A 103 9.43 19.44 -8.27
CA ASN A 103 10.14 18.18 -8.47
C ASN A 103 9.11 17.19 -9.01
N GLU A 104 8.92 17.28 -10.32
CA GLU A 104 8.36 16.21 -11.13
C GLU A 104 9.25 14.98 -10.90
N VAL A 105 8.78 14.10 -10.02
CA VAL A 105 9.15 12.70 -10.11
C VAL A 105 8.72 12.28 -11.52
N TYR A 106 9.71 12.14 -12.40
CA TYR A 106 9.59 11.46 -13.70
C TYR A 106 9.38 9.96 -13.42
N GLU A 107 8.29 9.63 -12.74
CA GLU A 107 7.64 8.32 -12.87
C GLU A 107 6.78 8.41 -14.12
N GLY A 108 6.97 7.43 -15.00
CA GLY A 108 6.52 7.47 -16.39
C GLY A 108 5.05 7.86 -16.49
N ILE A 109 4.69 8.58 -17.55
CA ILE A 109 3.33 9.04 -17.85
C ILE A 109 2.27 7.94 -17.58
N VAL A 110 2.60 6.69 -17.91
CA VAL A 110 1.78 5.50 -17.67
C VAL A 110 1.47 5.24 -16.19
N GLU A 111 2.45 5.44 -15.29
CA GLU A 111 2.31 5.21 -13.85
C GLU A 111 1.47 6.31 -13.19
N LYS A 112 1.64 7.56 -13.61
CA LYS A 112 0.80 8.69 -13.18
C LYS A 112 -0.65 8.50 -13.62
N GLU A 113 -0.85 8.10 -14.86
CA GLU A 113 -2.19 7.86 -15.42
C GLU A 113 -2.87 6.66 -14.74
N LEU A 114 -2.11 5.59 -14.47
CA LEU A 114 -2.59 4.43 -13.71
C LEU A 114 -3.02 4.81 -12.29
N ASN A 115 -2.17 5.55 -11.57
CA ASN A 115 -2.48 6.02 -10.22
C ASN A 115 -3.71 6.95 -10.20
N TYR A 116 -3.85 7.82 -11.19
CA TYR A 116 -5.02 8.68 -11.33
C TYR A 116 -6.30 7.85 -11.53
N LYS A 117 -6.27 6.86 -12.41
CA LYS A 117 -7.42 5.98 -12.68
C LYS A 117 -7.80 5.13 -11.47
N ILE A 118 -6.82 4.59 -10.74
CA ILE A 118 -7.06 3.86 -9.48
C ILE A 118 -7.72 4.78 -8.46
N THR A 119 -7.20 6.00 -8.28
CA THR A 119 -7.76 7.00 -7.36
C THR A 119 -9.21 7.34 -7.72
N MET A 120 -9.50 7.54 -9.01
CA MET A 120 -10.86 7.78 -9.47
C MET A 120 -11.79 6.58 -9.27
N ALA A 121 -11.31 5.36 -9.51
CA ALA A 121 -12.09 4.15 -9.27
C ALA A 121 -12.43 3.97 -7.77
N ILE A 122 -11.50 4.28 -6.88
CA ILE A 122 -11.74 4.29 -5.42
C ILE A 122 -12.76 5.38 -5.06
N ALA A 123 -12.65 6.57 -5.63
CA ALA A 123 -13.59 7.67 -5.41
C ALA A 123 -15.02 7.36 -5.89
N GLN A 124 -15.20 6.42 -6.83
CA GLN A 124 -16.51 5.95 -7.29
C GLN A 124 -17.12 4.87 -6.40
N LEU A 125 -16.38 4.32 -5.43
CA LEU A 125 -16.92 3.35 -4.49
C LEU A 125 -18.04 3.99 -3.65
N PRO A 126 -19.11 3.25 -3.31
CA PRO A 126 -20.11 3.70 -2.35
C PRO A 126 -19.44 4.13 -1.04
N PRO A 127 -19.92 5.17 -0.34
CA PRO A 127 -19.19 5.79 0.78
C PRO A 127 -18.73 4.79 1.84
N ARG A 128 -19.61 3.89 2.28
CA ARG A 128 -19.27 2.84 3.27
C ARG A 128 -18.31 1.78 2.73
N CYS A 129 -18.39 1.43 1.44
CA CYS A 129 -17.43 0.51 0.83
C CYS A 129 -16.03 1.15 0.78
N ARG A 130 -15.99 2.45 0.43
CA ARG A 130 -14.76 3.22 0.32
C ARG A 130 -14.07 3.37 1.66
N GLU A 131 -14.80 3.83 2.68
CA GLU A 131 -14.28 3.99 4.04
C GLU A 131 -13.66 2.69 4.57
N VAL A 132 -14.39 1.57 4.47
CA VAL A 132 -13.89 0.26 4.87
C VAL A 132 -12.66 -0.17 4.03
N PHE A 133 -12.67 0.09 2.73
CA PHE A 133 -11.55 -0.23 1.84
C PHE A 133 -10.30 0.59 2.18
N GLU A 134 -10.45 1.89 2.42
CA GLU A 134 -9.36 2.81 2.77
C GLU A 134 -8.73 2.45 4.10
N LEU A 135 -9.53 2.20 5.15
CA LEU A 135 -9.03 1.74 6.45
C LEU A 135 -8.28 0.41 6.32
N SER A 136 -8.77 -0.50 5.49
CA SER A 136 -8.12 -1.80 5.28
C SER A 136 -6.83 -1.71 4.43
N ARG A 137 -6.78 -0.83 3.42
CA ARG A 137 -5.69 -0.81 2.43
C ARG A 137 -4.65 0.25 2.70
N PHE A 138 -5.04 1.42 3.20
CA PHE A 138 -4.13 2.54 3.47
C PHE A 138 -3.72 2.58 4.94
N GLU A 139 -4.66 2.39 5.86
CA GLU A 139 -4.37 2.34 7.30
C GLU A 139 -3.96 0.93 7.78
N MET A 140 -4.09 -0.08 6.91
CA MET A 140 -3.77 -1.49 7.20
C MET A 140 -4.43 -1.99 8.48
N MET A 141 -5.69 -1.60 8.71
CA MET A 141 -6.47 -2.12 9.84
C MET A 141 -7.00 -3.52 9.49
N SER A 142 -6.97 -4.41 10.48
CA SER A 142 -7.61 -5.72 10.43
C SER A 142 -9.13 -5.57 10.39
N TYR A 143 -9.84 -6.61 9.93
CA TYR A 143 -11.30 -6.55 9.86
C TYR A 143 -11.95 -6.38 11.23
N LYS A 144 -11.29 -6.85 12.30
CA LYS A 144 -11.76 -6.69 13.67
C LYS A 144 -11.63 -5.23 14.14
N GLU A 145 -10.49 -4.59 13.85
CA GLU A 145 -10.28 -3.18 14.20
C GLU A 145 -11.23 -2.28 13.43
N ILE A 146 -11.44 -2.52 12.13
CA ILE A 146 -12.41 -1.76 11.33
C ILE A 146 -13.84 -1.96 11.87
N ALA A 147 -14.18 -3.21 12.25
CA ALA A 147 -15.48 -3.51 12.84
C ALA A 147 -15.70 -2.75 14.15
N GLN A 148 -14.68 -2.67 15.00
CA GLN A 148 -14.71 -1.91 16.25
C GLN A 148 -14.80 -0.39 15.99
N GLU A 149 -13.94 0.14 15.13
CA GLU A 149 -13.87 1.57 14.78
C GLU A 149 -15.19 2.08 14.20
N LEU A 150 -15.81 1.30 13.30
CA LEU A 150 -17.05 1.68 12.63
C LEU A 150 -18.32 1.18 13.33
N ALA A 151 -18.19 0.49 14.48
CA ALA A 151 -19.28 -0.15 15.21
C ALA A 151 -20.18 -1.05 14.33
N ILE A 152 -19.56 -1.91 13.51
CA ILE A 152 -20.22 -2.90 12.63
C ILE A 152 -19.70 -4.31 12.89
N SER A 153 -20.31 -5.33 12.29
CA SER A 153 -19.81 -6.72 12.43
C SER A 153 -18.59 -6.97 11.51
N PRO A 154 -17.65 -7.87 11.88
CA PRO A 154 -16.56 -8.29 10.99
C PRO A 154 -17.05 -8.86 9.65
N ASN A 155 -18.20 -9.55 9.64
CA ASN A 155 -18.84 -10.03 8.40
C ASN A 155 -19.32 -8.87 7.52
N THR A 156 -19.77 -7.77 8.13
CA THR A 156 -20.11 -6.54 7.39
C THR A 156 -18.86 -5.95 6.74
N VAL A 157 -17.74 -5.90 7.46
CA VAL A 157 -16.45 -5.43 6.90
C VAL A 157 -16.04 -6.28 5.70
N GLU A 158 -16.07 -7.61 5.83
CA GLU A 158 -15.74 -8.53 4.74
C GLU A 158 -16.63 -8.31 3.51
N ASN A 159 -17.95 -8.20 3.71
CA ASN A 159 -18.90 -7.92 2.63
C ASN A 159 -18.64 -6.58 1.93
N GLN A 160 -18.28 -5.54 2.69
CA GLN A 160 -17.94 -4.22 2.12
C GLN A 160 -16.63 -4.28 1.33
N ILE A 161 -15.61 -5.00 1.81
CA ILE A 161 -14.36 -5.22 1.08
C ILE A 161 -14.60 -6.02 -0.21
N ALA A 162 -15.37 -7.11 -0.14
CA ALA A 162 -15.71 -7.92 -1.30
C ALA A 162 -16.43 -7.09 -2.37
N LYS A 163 -17.39 -6.25 -1.94
CA LYS A 163 -18.10 -5.31 -2.81
C LYS A 163 -17.16 -4.26 -3.41
N ALA A 164 -16.27 -3.66 -2.63
CA ALA A 164 -15.29 -2.71 -3.12
C ALA A 164 -14.38 -3.32 -4.19
N LEU A 165 -13.83 -4.51 -3.93
CA LEU A 165 -12.96 -5.21 -4.87
C LEU A 165 -13.67 -5.60 -6.16
N LYS A 166 -14.95 -5.98 -6.10
CA LYS A 166 -15.75 -6.26 -7.30
C LYS A 166 -15.87 -5.01 -8.18
N ILE A 167 -16.27 -3.88 -7.60
CA ILE A 167 -16.46 -2.62 -8.33
C ILE A 167 -15.12 -2.14 -8.91
N LEU A 168 -14.04 -2.18 -8.13
CA LEU A 168 -12.71 -1.79 -8.61
C LEU A 168 -12.25 -2.67 -9.77
N ARG A 169 -12.48 -3.99 -9.70
CA ARG A 169 -12.11 -4.91 -10.79
C ARG A 169 -12.89 -4.61 -12.06
N GLU A 170 -14.17 -4.31 -11.96
CA GLU A 170 -15.01 -3.96 -13.12
C GLU A 170 -14.53 -2.63 -13.74
N ASN A 171 -14.29 -1.60 -12.92
CA ASN A 171 -13.85 -0.28 -13.39
C ASN A 171 -12.43 -0.26 -13.96
N LEU A 172 -11.56 -1.16 -13.52
CA LEU A 172 -10.15 -1.20 -13.93
C LEU A 172 -9.85 -2.31 -14.96
N LYS A 173 -10.85 -3.09 -15.37
CA LYS A 173 -10.67 -4.28 -16.22
C LYS A 173 -9.93 -3.97 -17.53
N GLU A 174 -10.40 -2.96 -18.26
CA GLU A 174 -9.81 -2.57 -19.56
C GLU A 174 -8.38 -2.06 -19.40
N PHE A 175 -8.11 -1.33 -18.32
CA PHE A 175 -6.77 -0.84 -18.00
C PHE A 175 -5.80 -1.97 -17.68
N ILE A 176 -6.22 -2.97 -16.91
CA ILE A 176 -5.38 -4.14 -16.60
C ILE A 176 -4.99 -4.86 -17.90
N SER A 177 -5.92 -5.02 -18.85
CA SER A 177 -5.63 -5.61 -20.16
C SER A 177 -4.59 -4.82 -20.95
N ILE A 178 -4.71 -3.48 -20.96
CA ILE A 178 -3.75 -2.60 -21.65
C ILE A 178 -2.37 -2.66 -20.99
N VAL A 179 -2.30 -2.63 -19.66
CA VAL A 179 -1.04 -2.70 -18.90
C VAL A 179 -0.35 -4.03 -19.14
N VAL A 180 -1.07 -5.15 -19.09
CA VAL A 180 -0.52 -6.48 -19.38
C VAL A 180 -0.01 -6.54 -20.82
N LEU A 181 -0.76 -6.02 -21.79
CA LEU A 181 -0.33 -5.97 -23.18
C LEU A 181 0.94 -5.12 -23.36
N TYR A 182 1.01 -3.94 -22.71
CA TYR A 182 2.19 -3.08 -22.73
C TYR A 182 3.43 -3.83 -22.21
N TYR A 183 3.33 -4.50 -21.08
CA TYR A 183 4.44 -5.28 -20.53
C TYR A 183 4.80 -6.49 -21.39
N LEU A 184 3.83 -7.14 -22.05
CA LEU A 184 4.09 -8.21 -23.01
C LEU A 184 4.84 -7.71 -24.25
N ILE A 185 4.45 -6.56 -24.80
CA ILE A 185 5.15 -5.93 -25.94
C ILE A 185 6.57 -5.56 -25.53
N LYS A 186 6.74 -4.90 -24.37
CA LYS A 186 8.07 -4.57 -23.84
C LYS A 186 8.93 -5.80 -23.60
N LEU A 187 8.33 -6.90 -23.16
CA LEU A 187 9.04 -8.16 -22.96
C LEU A 187 9.52 -8.70 -24.31
N ILE A 188 8.69 -8.68 -25.35
CA ILE A 188 9.06 -9.15 -26.70
C ILE A 188 10.19 -8.30 -27.31
N GLU A 189 10.19 -6.98 -27.11
CA GLU A 189 11.26 -6.09 -27.60
C GLU A 189 12.61 -6.26 -26.88
N LEU A 190 12.64 -6.99 -25.76
CA LEU A 190 13.85 -7.30 -24.99
C LEU A 190 14.50 -8.65 -25.39
N TRP A 191 13.93 -9.39 -26.35
CA TRP A 191 14.45 -10.63 -26.93
C TRP A 191 14.81 -10.45 -28.40
#